data_AF-A0A747SDK7-F1
#
_entry.id   AF-A0A747SDK7-F1
#
_cell.length_a   1.000
_cell.length_b   1.000
_cell.length_c   1.000
_cell.angle_alpha   90.00
_cell.angle_beta   90.00
_cell.angle_gamma   90.00
#
_symmetry.space_group_name_H-M   'P 1'
#
loop_
_entity.id
_entity.type
_entity.pdbx_description
1 polymer ?
#
loop_
_entity_poly.entity_id
_entity_poly.type
_entity_poly.pdbx_seq_one_letter_code
_entity_poly.pdbx_strand_id
1 'polypeptide(L)'
;MNAGMTELMRLTGNIIRTGVVFATDASTGCVRVQSGELKTDWLRWNVTRVGAFKIWMPPAIGEQVLIACIGGNPETAMVIGSLYSNDNPAPGSSLKEMVITTPDGAVIRYDADAGALSATGMKTASLEASVSVTLKTPVVECTHHLKAATFEITQGGKMTGSVEHSGGSFTSNGVQVDNHGHGGVKPGDSWTKETR
;
A
#
# COMPACT_ATOMS: atom_id res chain seq x y z
N MET A 1 -2.08 -55.77 11.70
CA MET A 1 -2.77 -54.50 12.05
C MET A 1 -4.24 -54.68 11.67
N ASN A 2 -5.20 -54.48 12.58
CA ASN A 2 -6.63 -54.62 12.25
C ASN A 2 -7.03 -53.50 11.25
N ALA A 3 -7.85 -53.81 10.25
CA ALA A 3 -8.25 -52.88 9.18
C ALA A 3 -8.74 -51.51 9.70
N GLY A 4 -9.45 -51.50 10.84
CA GLY A 4 -9.89 -50.25 11.48
C GLY A 4 -8.74 -49.36 11.97
N MET A 5 -7.63 -49.94 12.43
CA MET A 5 -6.44 -49.20 12.84
C MET A 5 -5.72 -48.58 11.64
N THR A 6 -5.64 -49.32 10.53
CA THR A 6 -5.01 -48.84 9.29
C THR A 6 -5.81 -47.68 8.69
N GLU A 7 -7.14 -47.79 8.66
CA GLU A 7 -8.00 -46.70 8.16
C GLU A 7 -7.96 -45.47 9.07
N LEU A 8 -7.94 -45.66 10.39
CA LEU A 8 -7.78 -44.55 11.34
C LEU A 8 -6.45 -43.82 11.13
N MET A 9 -5.34 -44.55 10.94
CA MET A 9 -4.04 -43.94 10.64
C MET A 9 -4.07 -43.17 9.32
N ARG A 10 -4.72 -43.71 8.28
CA ARG A 10 -4.88 -43.05 6.99
C ARG A 10 -5.67 -41.74 7.10
N LEU A 11 -6.81 -41.75 7.80
CA LEU A 11 -7.63 -40.56 7.99
C LEU A 11 -6.91 -39.52 8.85
N THR A 12 -6.30 -39.95 9.96
CA THR A 12 -5.58 -39.06 10.88
C THR A 12 -4.39 -38.38 10.19
N GLY A 13 -3.62 -39.14 9.41
CA GLY A 13 -2.49 -38.60 8.63
C GLY A 13 -2.91 -37.63 7.51
N ASN A 14 -4.18 -37.62 7.12
CA ASN A 14 -4.71 -36.72 6.10
C ASN A 14 -5.32 -35.43 6.67
N ILE A 15 -5.49 -35.31 7.99
CA ILE A 15 -6.19 -34.16 8.59
C ILE A 15 -5.53 -32.84 8.19
N ILE A 16 -4.21 -32.74 8.32
CA ILE A 16 -3.44 -31.57 7.86
C ILE A 16 -2.37 -32.05 6.88
N ARG A 17 -2.28 -31.40 5.71
CA ARG A 17 -1.28 -31.70 4.70
C ARG A 17 -0.64 -30.42 4.19
N THR A 18 0.61 -30.53 3.74
CA THR A 18 1.30 -29.46 3.01
C THR A 18 1.12 -29.67 1.51
N GLY A 19 1.03 -28.59 0.74
CA GLY A 19 0.99 -28.64 -0.71
C GLY A 19 1.41 -27.34 -1.37
N VAL A 20 1.39 -27.32 -2.69
CA VAL A 20 1.73 -26.16 -3.52
C VAL A 20 0.54 -25.81 -4.41
N VAL A 21 0.18 -24.53 -4.46
CA VAL A 21 -0.87 -24.03 -5.35
C VAL A 21 -0.44 -24.19 -6.81
N PHE A 22 -1.24 -24.86 -7.63
CA PHE A 22 -0.96 -25.05 -9.07
C PHE A 22 -1.97 -24.38 -10.00
N ALA A 23 -3.12 -23.96 -9.48
CA ALA A 23 -4.11 -23.18 -10.21
C ALA A 23 -4.86 -22.24 -9.26
N THR A 24 -5.24 -21.07 -9.76
CA THR A 24 -5.96 -20.04 -9.03
C THR A 24 -7.17 -19.58 -9.85
N ASP A 25 -8.26 -19.25 -9.18
CA ASP A 25 -9.43 -18.61 -9.78
C ASP A 25 -9.89 -17.46 -8.88
N ALA A 26 -9.48 -16.25 -9.28
CA ALA A 26 -9.81 -15.02 -8.58
C ALA A 26 -11.31 -14.68 -8.63
N SER A 27 -12.05 -15.18 -9.63
CA SER A 27 -13.48 -14.88 -9.78
C SER A 27 -14.34 -15.65 -8.78
N THR A 28 -13.92 -16.87 -8.43
CA THR A 28 -14.64 -17.73 -7.48
C THR A 28 -14.04 -17.72 -6.08
N GLY A 29 -12.83 -17.17 -5.90
CA GLY A 29 -12.17 -17.19 -4.60
C GLY A 29 -11.67 -18.59 -4.22
N CYS A 30 -11.21 -19.36 -5.22
CA CYS A 30 -10.72 -20.72 -5.03
C CYS A 30 -9.31 -20.93 -5.61
N VAL A 31 -8.62 -21.95 -5.10
CA VAL A 31 -7.33 -22.44 -5.58
C VAL A 31 -7.33 -23.96 -5.69
N ARG A 32 -6.44 -24.53 -6.50
CA ARG A 32 -6.13 -25.96 -6.47
C ARG A 32 -4.72 -26.18 -5.97
N VAL A 33 -4.57 -27.17 -5.10
CA VAL A 33 -3.34 -27.50 -4.40
C VAL A 33 -2.89 -28.92 -4.76
N GLN A 34 -1.59 -29.08 -5.02
CA GLN A 34 -0.94 -30.38 -5.17
C GLN A 34 -0.24 -30.75 -3.85
N SER A 35 -0.55 -31.93 -3.29
CA SER A 35 0.06 -32.47 -2.06
C SER A 35 0.57 -33.88 -2.31
N GLY A 36 1.86 -34.01 -2.66
CA GLY A 36 2.40 -35.25 -3.20
C GLY A 36 1.74 -35.59 -4.54
N GLU A 37 1.16 -36.79 -4.65
CA GLU A 37 0.41 -37.23 -5.83
C GLU A 37 -1.04 -36.71 -5.87
N LEU A 38 -1.57 -36.22 -4.74
CA LEU A 38 -2.92 -35.68 -4.68
C LEU A 38 -2.98 -34.33 -5.41
N LYS A 39 -3.86 -34.22 -6.40
CA LYS A 39 -4.33 -32.94 -6.95
C LYS A 39 -5.76 -32.72 -6.48
N THR A 40 -5.97 -31.65 -5.72
CA THR A 40 -7.28 -31.30 -5.18
C THR A 40 -8.18 -30.68 -6.26
N ASP A 41 -9.49 -30.71 -6.02
CA ASP A 41 -10.42 -29.83 -6.73
C ASP A 41 -10.33 -28.40 -6.16
N TRP A 42 -11.22 -27.50 -6.55
CA TRP A 42 -11.26 -26.12 -6.10
C TRP A 42 -11.52 -26.01 -4.59
N LEU A 43 -10.52 -25.50 -3.88
CA LEU A 43 -10.57 -25.25 -2.45
C LEU A 43 -10.67 -23.75 -2.17
N ARG A 44 -11.46 -23.38 -1.18
CA ARG A 44 -11.39 -22.04 -0.58
C ARG A 44 -10.09 -21.88 0.20
N TRP A 45 -9.62 -20.64 0.32
CA TRP A 45 -8.52 -20.30 1.24
C TRP A 45 -8.99 -19.49 2.43
N ASN A 46 -8.28 -19.63 3.55
CA ASN A 46 -8.47 -18.81 4.72
C ASN A 46 -7.96 -17.39 4.47
N VAL A 47 -8.71 -16.39 4.95
CA VAL A 47 -8.28 -15.00 4.99
C VAL A 47 -8.29 -14.51 6.44
N THR A 48 -7.49 -13.51 6.76
CA THR A 48 -7.39 -12.97 8.12
C THR A 48 -8.75 -12.53 8.67
N ARG A 49 -9.61 -11.93 7.83
CA ARG A 49 -10.99 -11.52 8.19
C ARG A 49 -11.92 -11.56 6.97
N VAL A 50 -13.14 -12.07 7.17
CA VAL A 50 -14.20 -12.13 6.14
C VAL A 50 -15.59 -11.93 6.73
N GLY A 51 -15.85 -10.71 7.21
CA GLY A 51 -17.14 -10.27 7.76
C GLY A 51 -17.48 -8.86 7.28
N ALA A 52 -17.75 -7.96 8.23
CA ALA A 52 -17.86 -6.52 7.93
C ALA A 52 -16.56 -6.00 7.30
N PHE A 53 -15.42 -6.37 7.89
CA PHE A 53 -14.09 -6.23 7.28
C PHE A 53 -13.78 -7.45 6.41
N LYS A 54 -13.25 -7.21 5.21
CA LYS A 54 -12.83 -8.24 4.27
C LYS A 54 -11.41 -7.92 3.80
N ILE A 55 -10.54 -8.93 3.75
CA ILE A 55 -9.18 -8.81 3.20
C ILE A 55 -9.10 -9.65 1.94
N TRP A 56 -8.58 -9.06 0.87
CA TRP A 56 -8.38 -9.72 -0.42
C TRP A 56 -6.91 -9.73 -0.78
N MET A 57 -6.28 -10.90 -0.65
CA MET A 57 -4.90 -11.19 -1.03
C MET A 57 -4.89 -12.66 -1.49
N PRO A 58 -5.16 -12.94 -2.77
CA PRO A 58 -5.29 -14.32 -3.26
C PRO A 58 -3.93 -15.03 -3.24
N PRO A 59 -3.89 -16.34 -2.94
CA PRO A 59 -2.66 -17.13 -3.07
C PRO A 59 -2.16 -17.15 -4.52
N ALA A 60 -0.85 -17.26 -4.70
CA ALA A 60 -0.21 -17.35 -6.00
C ALA A 60 0.08 -18.80 -6.42
N ILE A 61 0.18 -19.05 -7.73
CA ILE A 61 0.74 -20.33 -8.24
C ILE A 61 2.19 -20.45 -7.75
N GLY A 62 2.55 -21.62 -7.22
CA GLY A 62 3.85 -21.88 -6.61
C GLY A 62 3.91 -21.60 -5.11
N GLU A 63 2.86 -21.01 -4.52
CA GLU A 63 2.81 -20.75 -3.09
C GLU A 63 2.63 -22.07 -2.30
N GLN A 64 3.48 -22.27 -1.28
CA GLN A 64 3.37 -23.42 -0.38
C GLN A 64 2.32 -23.13 0.70
N VAL A 65 1.40 -24.07 0.90
CA VAL A 65 0.22 -23.90 1.76
C VAL A 65 -0.03 -25.13 2.64
N LEU A 66 -0.76 -24.92 3.73
CA LEU A 66 -1.37 -25.98 4.53
C LEU A 66 -2.83 -26.16 4.10
N ILE A 67 -3.25 -27.40 3.91
CA ILE A 67 -4.66 -27.77 3.71
C ILE A 67 -5.16 -28.58 4.90
N ALA A 68 -6.36 -28.25 5.37
CA ALA A 68 -7.07 -29.02 6.38
C ALA A 68 -8.18 -29.85 5.72
N CYS A 69 -8.05 -31.16 5.77
CA CYS A 69 -9.03 -32.11 5.27
C CYS A 69 -9.96 -32.51 6.43
N ILE A 70 -11.19 -31.98 6.45
CA ILE A 70 -12.12 -32.22 7.55
C ILE A 70 -12.48 -33.71 7.61
N GLY A 71 -12.29 -34.32 8.79
CA GLY A 71 -12.43 -35.78 8.97
C GLY A 71 -11.39 -36.61 8.21
N GLY A 72 -10.30 -36.02 7.72
CA GLY A 72 -9.29 -36.71 6.93
C GLY A 72 -9.69 -36.95 5.46
N ASN A 73 -10.77 -36.34 4.97
CA ASN A 73 -11.22 -36.44 3.57
C ASN A 73 -10.74 -35.23 2.73
N PRO A 74 -9.82 -35.41 1.77
CA PRO A 74 -9.34 -34.34 0.91
C PRO A 74 -10.41 -33.61 0.07
N GLU A 75 -11.56 -34.23 -0.19
CA GLU A 75 -12.66 -33.57 -0.91
C GLU A 75 -13.32 -32.45 -0.10
N THR A 76 -13.11 -32.44 1.23
CA THR A 76 -13.61 -31.41 2.14
C THR A 76 -12.56 -30.37 2.51
N ALA A 77 -11.42 -30.38 1.80
CA ALA A 77 -10.27 -29.60 2.19
C ALA A 77 -10.50 -28.09 2.04
N MET A 78 -9.78 -27.33 2.84
CA MET A 78 -9.61 -25.89 2.66
C MET A 78 -8.16 -25.52 2.95
N VAL A 79 -7.66 -24.47 2.29
CA VAL A 79 -6.36 -23.88 2.66
C VAL A 79 -6.53 -23.15 3.99
N ILE A 80 -5.64 -23.44 4.94
CA ILE A 80 -5.66 -22.87 6.31
C ILE A 80 -4.42 -22.03 6.64
N GLY A 81 -3.48 -21.90 5.70
CA GLY A 81 -2.36 -20.99 5.85
C GLY A 81 -1.34 -21.11 4.73
N SER A 82 -0.49 -20.09 4.64
CA SER A 82 0.66 -20.02 3.75
C SER A 82 1.94 -20.30 4.52
N LEU A 83 2.93 -20.88 3.85
CA LEU A 83 4.25 -21.20 4.40
C LEU A 83 5.33 -20.59 3.51
N TYR A 84 6.35 -20.00 4.12
CA TYR A 84 7.57 -19.69 3.40
C TYR A 84 8.22 -20.98 2.88
N SER A 85 8.81 -20.89 1.69
CA SER A 85 9.50 -21.99 1.03
C SER A 85 10.83 -21.49 0.44
N ASN A 86 11.63 -22.39 -0.14
CA ASN A 86 12.85 -21.98 -0.84
C ASN A 86 12.54 -21.08 -2.05
N ASP A 87 11.43 -21.33 -2.74
CA ASP A 87 11.00 -20.52 -3.90
C ASP A 87 10.33 -19.21 -3.47
N ASN A 88 9.74 -19.17 -2.27
CA ASN A 88 9.08 -18.00 -1.69
C ASN A 88 9.55 -17.77 -0.24
N PRO A 89 10.78 -17.26 -0.05
CA PRO A 89 11.36 -17.04 1.27
C PRO A 89 10.68 -15.87 2.01
N ALA A 90 10.95 -15.75 3.31
CA ALA A 90 10.49 -14.61 4.10
C ALA A 90 11.04 -13.29 3.53
N PRO A 91 10.22 -12.22 3.41
CA PRO A 91 10.66 -10.93 2.87
C PRO A 91 11.48 -10.09 3.87
N GLY A 92 11.61 -10.55 5.11
CA GLY A 92 12.34 -9.86 6.18
C GLY A 92 13.33 -10.80 6.88
N SER A 93 14.26 -10.20 7.61
CA SER A 93 15.31 -10.87 8.37
C SER A 93 15.38 -10.43 9.84
N SER A 94 14.50 -9.52 10.28
CA SER A 94 14.43 -9.03 11.66
C SER A 94 13.09 -9.36 12.32
N LEU A 95 13.10 -9.58 13.63
CA LEU A 95 11.88 -9.73 14.44
C LEU A 95 11.21 -8.38 14.76
N LYS A 96 11.82 -7.26 14.33
CA LYS A 96 11.38 -5.90 14.63
C LYS A 96 10.90 -5.15 13.40
N GLU A 97 10.57 -5.86 12.33
CA GLU A 97 10.04 -5.26 11.12
C GLU A 97 8.71 -5.88 10.70
N MET A 98 7.91 -5.06 10.01
CA MET A 98 6.78 -5.50 9.20
C MET A 98 7.15 -5.23 7.75
N VAL A 99 7.04 -6.22 6.86
CA VAL A 99 7.36 -6.06 5.43
C VAL A 99 6.23 -6.66 4.60
N ILE A 100 5.71 -5.89 3.65
CA ILE A 100 4.77 -6.34 2.63
C ILE A 100 5.39 -6.03 1.28
N THR A 101 5.67 -7.06 0.48
CA THR A 101 6.19 -6.93 -0.89
C THR A 101 5.09 -7.22 -1.90
N THR A 102 5.19 -6.62 -3.08
CA THR A 102 4.25 -6.81 -4.19
C THR A 102 4.96 -7.33 -5.45
N PRO A 103 4.24 -7.95 -6.41
CA PRO A 103 4.85 -8.52 -7.62
C PRO A 103 5.53 -7.50 -8.55
N ASP A 104 5.15 -6.21 -8.46
CA ASP A 104 5.78 -5.11 -9.21
C ASP A 104 6.98 -4.49 -8.47
N GLY A 105 7.38 -5.07 -7.34
CA GLY A 105 8.55 -4.65 -6.55
C GLY A 105 8.29 -3.51 -5.57
N ALA A 106 7.05 -3.07 -5.40
CA ALA A 106 6.70 -2.12 -4.35
C ALA A 106 6.77 -2.77 -2.96
N VAL A 107 7.11 -1.97 -1.96
CA VAL A 107 7.29 -2.42 -0.58
C VAL A 107 6.67 -1.44 0.39
N ILE A 108 5.90 -1.98 1.34
CA ILE A 108 5.48 -1.26 2.56
C ILE A 108 6.24 -1.90 3.73
N ARG A 109 7.07 -1.12 4.42
CA ARG A 109 7.91 -1.60 5.51
C ARG A 109 7.84 -0.68 6.73
N TYR A 110 7.70 -1.27 7.92
CA TYR A 110 7.92 -0.58 9.19
C TYR A 110 9.10 -1.22 9.90
N ASP A 111 10.08 -0.41 10.29
CA ASP A 111 11.27 -0.81 11.04
C ASP A 111 11.21 -0.19 12.44
N ALA A 112 11.04 -1.02 13.48
CA ALA A 112 10.86 -0.53 14.84
C ALA A 112 12.17 -0.07 15.50
N ASP A 113 13.32 -0.54 15.05
CA ASP A 113 14.62 -0.06 15.57
C ASP A 113 14.92 1.35 15.04
N ALA A 114 14.58 1.60 13.79
CA ALA A 114 14.68 2.94 13.20
C ALA A 114 13.49 3.85 13.53
N GLY A 115 12.35 3.28 13.97
CA GLY A 115 11.09 4.01 14.15
C GLY A 115 10.53 4.57 12.84
N ALA A 116 10.73 3.85 11.72
CA ALA A 116 10.51 4.38 10.37
C ALA A 116 9.50 3.54 9.57
N LEU A 117 8.52 4.22 8.97
CA LEU A 117 7.64 3.67 7.94
C LEU A 117 8.16 4.08 6.56
N SER A 118 8.21 3.15 5.61
CA SER A 118 8.48 3.42 4.21
C SER A 118 7.45 2.75 3.29
N ALA A 119 7.10 3.44 2.21
CA ALA A 119 6.30 2.93 1.10
C ALA A 119 7.00 3.32 -0.20
N THR A 120 7.57 2.36 -0.91
CA THR A 120 8.49 2.61 -2.04
C THR A 120 8.18 1.70 -3.24
N GLY A 121 8.75 2.02 -4.40
CA GLY A 121 8.57 1.25 -5.65
C GLY A 121 7.23 1.45 -6.36
N MET A 122 6.34 2.27 -5.80
CA MET A 122 5.02 2.57 -6.35
C MET A 122 5.12 3.60 -7.49
N LYS A 123 4.29 3.47 -8.54
CA LYS A 123 4.15 4.52 -9.57
C LYS A 123 3.32 5.71 -9.08
N THR A 124 2.30 5.46 -8.26
CA THR A 124 1.36 6.47 -7.75
C THR A 124 0.89 6.09 -6.34
N ALA A 125 0.56 7.09 -5.52
CA ALA A 125 -0.17 6.92 -4.27
C ALA A 125 -1.30 7.97 -4.23
N SER A 126 -2.54 7.54 -3.94
CA SER A 126 -3.69 8.44 -3.78
C SER A 126 -4.15 8.40 -2.33
N LEU A 127 -4.34 9.59 -1.73
CA LEU A 127 -4.92 9.76 -0.41
C LEU A 127 -6.13 10.70 -0.54
N GLU A 128 -7.33 10.14 -0.44
CA GLU A 128 -8.59 10.87 -0.55
C GLU A 128 -9.30 10.88 0.80
N ALA A 129 -9.58 12.08 1.32
CA ALA A 129 -10.30 12.29 2.57
C ALA A 129 -11.35 13.40 2.40
N SER A 130 -12.56 13.19 2.94
CA SER A 130 -13.67 14.14 2.80
C SER A 130 -13.58 15.34 3.74
N VAL A 131 -12.74 15.26 4.79
CA VAL A 131 -12.60 16.31 5.80
C VAL A 131 -11.19 16.90 5.73
N SER A 132 -10.16 16.11 6.01
CA SER A 132 -8.78 16.61 6.05
C SER A 132 -7.75 15.49 5.98
N VAL A 133 -6.57 15.82 5.45
CA VAL A 133 -5.32 15.07 5.66
C VAL A 133 -4.38 15.95 6.49
N THR A 134 -3.79 15.42 7.55
CA THR A 134 -2.85 16.16 8.42
C THR A 134 -1.47 15.51 8.41
N LEU A 135 -0.44 16.29 8.07
CA LEU A 135 0.96 15.87 8.11
C LEU A 135 1.66 16.53 9.32
N LYS A 136 1.77 15.81 10.44
CA LYS A 136 2.34 16.33 11.69
C LYS A 136 3.80 15.91 11.84
N THR A 137 4.70 16.74 11.34
CA THR A 137 6.15 16.54 11.35
C THR A 137 6.85 17.90 11.31
N PRO A 138 8.08 18.05 11.85
CA PRO A 138 8.87 19.26 11.66
C PRO A 138 9.14 19.62 10.19
N VAL A 139 9.21 18.62 9.30
CA VAL A 139 9.52 18.82 7.87
C VAL A 139 8.63 17.95 6.99
N VAL A 140 8.05 18.56 5.96
CA VAL A 140 7.41 17.89 4.82
C VAL A 140 8.18 18.29 3.57
N GLU A 141 8.69 17.32 2.81
CA GLU A 141 9.48 17.57 1.60
C GLU A 141 8.76 17.10 0.34
N CYS A 142 8.57 18.01 -0.61
CA CYS A 142 8.17 17.71 -1.98
C CYS A 142 9.35 18.05 -2.90
N THR A 143 10.00 17.03 -3.44
CA THR A 143 11.30 17.19 -4.14
C THR A 143 11.18 17.77 -5.54
N HIS A 144 9.99 17.73 -6.13
CA HIS A 144 9.73 18.20 -7.49
C HIS A 144 8.59 19.22 -7.48
N HIS A 145 7.39 18.83 -7.90
CA HIS A 145 6.28 19.76 -8.11
C HIS A 145 5.19 19.56 -7.06
N LEU A 146 4.89 20.63 -6.31
CA LEU A 146 3.69 20.74 -5.49
C LEU A 146 2.61 21.48 -6.30
N LYS A 147 1.52 20.78 -6.61
CA LYS A 147 0.31 21.38 -7.17
C LYS A 147 -0.77 21.46 -6.10
N ALA A 148 -1.23 22.67 -5.78
CA ALA A 148 -2.28 22.91 -4.81
C ALA A 148 -3.35 23.84 -5.39
N ALA A 149 -4.61 23.62 -5.04
CA ALA A 149 -5.71 24.51 -5.44
C ALA A 149 -5.65 25.85 -4.67
N THR A 150 -5.32 25.78 -3.38
CA THR A 150 -5.08 26.91 -2.48
C THR A 150 -3.94 26.56 -1.54
N PHE A 151 -3.25 27.55 -0.98
CA PHE A 151 -2.22 27.34 0.04
C PHE A 151 -2.24 28.48 1.06
N GLU A 152 -1.86 28.17 2.30
CA GLU A 152 -1.72 29.13 3.40
C GLU A 152 -0.38 28.89 4.10
N ILE A 153 0.37 29.95 4.37
CA ILE A 153 1.65 29.91 5.08
C ILE A 153 1.54 30.83 6.29
N THR A 154 1.49 30.26 7.50
CA THR A 154 1.17 31.01 8.72
C THR A 154 2.40 31.54 9.47
N GLN A 155 3.59 31.00 9.23
CA GLN A 155 4.84 31.35 9.92
C GLN A 155 5.94 31.84 8.96
N GLY A 156 5.56 32.24 7.75
CA GLY A 156 6.49 32.67 6.71
C GLY A 156 7.28 31.52 6.08
N GLY A 157 8.27 31.87 5.26
CA GLY A 157 9.13 30.93 4.54
C GLY A 157 10.11 31.65 3.62
N LYS A 158 10.93 30.87 2.90
CA LYS A 158 11.84 31.37 1.87
C LYS A 158 11.39 30.84 0.51
N MET A 159 11.23 31.74 -0.46
CA MET A 159 11.02 31.39 -1.87
C MET A 159 12.28 31.77 -2.66
N THR A 160 12.74 30.89 -3.54
CA THR A 160 13.91 31.12 -4.41
C THR A 160 13.62 30.67 -5.82
N GLY A 161 14.20 31.36 -6.80
CA GLY A 161 13.92 31.15 -8.21
C GLY A 161 12.84 32.11 -8.72
N SER A 162 12.43 31.90 -9.97
CA SER A 162 11.37 32.70 -10.58
C SER A 162 10.01 32.21 -10.10
N VAL A 163 9.13 33.15 -9.76
CA VAL A 163 7.74 32.89 -9.38
C VAL A 163 6.85 33.73 -10.29
N GLU A 164 5.95 33.08 -11.01
CA GLU A 164 4.94 33.74 -11.82
C GLU A 164 3.61 33.76 -11.06
N HIS A 165 3.05 34.95 -10.90
CA HIS A 165 1.71 35.16 -10.36
C HIS A 165 0.86 35.87 -11.41
N SER A 166 -0.30 35.28 -11.72
CA SER A 166 -1.27 35.82 -12.66
C SER A 166 -2.69 35.38 -12.26
N GLY A 167 -3.71 36.01 -12.84
CA GLY A 167 -5.11 35.65 -12.58
C GLY A 167 -5.66 36.11 -11.22
N GLY A 168 -5.00 37.04 -10.53
CA GLY A 168 -5.41 37.59 -9.23
C GLY A 168 -4.56 38.78 -8.80
N SER A 169 -4.71 39.22 -7.54
CA SER A 169 -3.92 40.28 -6.90
C SER A 169 -2.88 39.70 -5.95
N PHE A 170 -1.66 40.25 -5.95
CA PHE A 170 -0.64 39.87 -4.96
C PHE A 170 -0.46 40.97 -3.93
N THR A 171 -0.99 40.77 -2.72
CA THR A 171 -0.95 41.78 -1.65
C THR A 171 0.08 41.44 -0.58
N SER A 172 0.92 42.41 -0.21
CA SER A 172 1.85 42.31 0.91
C SER A 172 1.57 43.43 1.91
N ASN A 173 1.24 43.08 3.15
CA ASN A 173 0.88 44.03 4.22
C ASN A 173 -0.22 45.04 3.81
N GLY A 174 -1.22 44.59 3.04
CA GLY A 174 -2.33 45.42 2.56
C GLY A 174 -2.05 46.22 1.29
N VAL A 175 -0.85 46.16 0.71
CA VAL A 175 -0.50 46.81 -0.56
C VAL A 175 -0.51 45.80 -1.69
N GLN A 176 -1.30 46.04 -2.74
CA GLN A 176 -1.26 45.22 -3.97
C GLN A 176 0.00 45.55 -4.76
N VAL A 177 0.96 44.62 -4.78
CA VAL A 177 2.30 44.85 -5.32
C VAL A 177 2.24 45.16 -6.82
N ASP A 178 1.42 44.44 -7.58
CA ASP A 178 1.24 44.57 -9.02
C ASP A 178 0.38 45.77 -9.45
N ASN A 179 -0.23 46.49 -8.52
CA ASN A 179 -1.07 47.64 -8.81
C ASN A 179 -1.14 48.57 -7.60
N HIS A 180 -0.02 49.20 -7.26
CA HIS A 180 0.05 50.22 -6.22
C HIS A 180 0.40 51.59 -6.81
N GLY A 181 0.06 52.64 -6.06
CA GLY A 181 0.42 54.02 -6.36
C GLY A 181 1.27 54.64 -5.27
N HIS A 182 1.85 55.79 -5.58
CA HIS A 182 2.63 56.59 -4.63
C HIS A 182 1.94 57.93 -4.38
N GLY A 183 1.65 58.24 -3.10
CA GLY A 183 1.12 59.54 -2.68
C GLY A 183 2.22 60.58 -2.45
N GLY A 184 1.84 61.86 -2.36
CA GLY A 184 2.78 62.96 -2.02
C GLY A 184 3.62 63.49 -3.19
N VAL A 185 3.36 63.03 -4.42
CA VAL A 185 4.00 63.51 -5.64
C VAL A 185 2.95 63.88 -6.69
N LYS A 186 3.23 64.92 -7.50
CA LYS A 186 2.40 65.24 -8.67
C LYS A 186 2.85 64.35 -9.83
N PRO A 187 1.98 63.51 -10.41
CA PRO A 187 2.35 62.70 -11.57
C PRO A 187 2.72 63.62 -12.73
N GLY A 188 3.84 63.33 -13.38
CA GLY A 188 4.32 64.08 -14.54
C GLY A 188 3.54 63.73 -15.81
N ASP A 189 3.74 64.56 -16.84
CA ASP A 189 2.99 64.52 -18.10
C ASP A 189 3.44 63.39 -19.05
N SER A 190 4.43 62.59 -18.65
CA SER A 190 5.08 61.58 -19.51
C SER A 190 5.56 60.37 -18.71
N TRP A 191 5.41 59.18 -19.29
CA TRP A 191 5.89 57.93 -18.72
C TRP A 191 7.32 57.64 -19.17
N THR A 192 8.27 57.64 -18.23
CA THR A 192 9.68 57.40 -18.53
C THR A 192 10.05 55.93 -18.30
N LYS A 193 9.66 55.06 -19.26
CA LYS A 193 10.06 53.65 -19.51
C LYS A 193 9.94 52.57 -18.40
N GLU A 194 9.46 51.40 -18.86
CA GLU A 194 9.32 50.06 -18.22
C GLU A 194 8.35 49.93 -17.02
N THR A 195 8.08 48.68 -16.63
CA THR A 195 6.75 48.03 -16.55
C THR A 195 5.73 48.62 -15.56
N ARG A 196 4.47 48.62 -16.01
CA ARG A 196 3.27 48.62 -15.15
C ARG A 196 3.03 47.20 -14.63
#